data_AF-A0A6V8KIL7-F1
#
_entry.id   AF-A0A6V8KIL7-F1
#
_cell.length_a   1.000
_cell.length_b   1.000
_cell.length_c   1.000
_cell.angle_alpha   90.00
_cell.angle_beta   90.00
_cell.angle_gamma   90.00
#
_symmetry.space_group_name_H-M   'P 1'
#
loop_
_entity.id
_entity.type
_entity.pdbx_description
1 polymer ?
#
loop_
_entity_poly.entity_id
_entity_poly.type
_entity_poly.pdbx_seq_one_letter_code
_entity_poly.pdbx_strand_id
1 'polypeptide(L)'
;MLLQIVGNPGGGSFRELTLYRHLKRDGDYSRAAITLNGTTQAGDPSFTAQGYTVRPYYISDTQPVSSYFRRVEPTIVFGSIDTGVPNRKRNDGLPAYDVPVTGIPSPGSDGPTFLDLVWDKAPFANHGAFVAAVTGTAEAFVAAGVFSAAEKDVVVARAAGAAQELAPPVTWAVDIQARAQCVGTSAYVSVNVRNTDEVPLTVELVTPYGSRTVSGVAPGKAAYQSFNARRATVPAGTVTVKVTGTVDGTAVTAQYDAPYEAGGCATA
;
A
#
# COMPACT_ATOMS: atom_id res chain seq x y z
N MET A 1 -12.04 -0.26 -2.02
CA MET A 1 -12.89 -0.65 -0.87
C MET A 1 -12.98 0.54 0.07
N LEU A 2 -14.18 0.92 0.52
CA LEU A 2 -14.34 1.99 1.51
C LEU A 2 -14.15 1.40 2.92
N LEU A 3 -13.30 2.05 3.72
CA LEU A 3 -12.86 1.59 5.03
C LEU A 3 -13.30 2.57 6.14
N GLN A 4 -13.54 2.05 7.34
CA GLN A 4 -13.92 2.79 8.54
C GLN A 4 -13.07 2.38 9.75
N ILE A 5 -12.77 3.33 10.64
CA ILE A 5 -11.97 3.08 11.85
C ILE A 5 -12.89 2.58 12.97
N VAL A 6 -12.52 1.50 13.66
CA VAL A 6 -13.30 0.97 14.79
C VAL A 6 -13.06 1.83 16.05
N GLY A 7 -14.13 2.04 16.80
CA GLY A 7 -14.17 2.79 18.06
C GLY A 7 -14.65 4.23 17.90
N ASN A 8 -15.11 4.82 19.01
CA ASN A 8 -15.53 6.23 19.11
C ASN A 8 -14.34 7.10 19.55
N PRO A 9 -14.05 8.25 18.92
CA PRO A 9 -12.95 9.14 19.33
C PRO A 9 -13.31 9.96 20.57
N GLY A 10 -14.59 10.01 20.95
CA GLY A 10 -15.13 10.78 22.08
C GLY A 10 -15.31 12.26 21.77
N GLY A 11 -16.37 12.87 22.30
CA GLY A 11 -16.52 14.34 22.37
C GLY A 11 -16.50 15.10 21.04
N GLY A 12 -16.87 14.47 19.91
CA GLY A 12 -16.81 15.11 18.59
C GLY A 12 -15.39 15.25 18.01
N SER A 13 -14.41 14.57 18.60
CA SER A 13 -13.03 14.58 18.13
C SER A 13 -12.84 13.71 16.88
N PHE A 14 -11.75 13.93 16.16
CA PHE A 14 -11.34 13.10 15.03
C PHE A 14 -10.28 12.08 15.45
N ARG A 15 -10.27 10.91 14.82
CA ARG A 15 -9.08 10.03 14.84
C ARG A 15 -7.97 10.71 14.05
N GLU A 16 -6.74 10.66 14.54
CA GLU A 16 -5.60 11.27 13.85
C GLU A 16 -4.75 10.21 13.17
N LEU A 17 -4.33 10.46 11.92
CA LEU A 17 -3.48 9.56 11.16
C LEU A 17 -2.30 10.30 10.54
N THR A 18 -1.10 9.73 10.61
CA THR A 18 0.02 10.04 9.72
C THR A 18 0.07 9.02 8.60
N LEU A 19 0.15 9.50 7.36
CA LEU A 19 0.08 8.70 6.14
C LEU A 19 1.32 8.89 5.26
N TYR A 20 1.89 10.10 5.19
CA TYR A 20 2.97 10.41 4.26
C TYR A 20 4.27 9.68 4.54
N ARG A 21 4.55 9.34 5.81
CA ARG A 21 5.69 8.51 6.18
C ARG A 21 5.68 7.11 5.57
N HIS A 22 4.52 6.66 5.08
CA HIS A 22 4.34 5.35 4.47
C HIS A 22 4.42 5.37 2.94
N LEU A 23 4.37 6.57 2.32
CA LEU A 23 4.49 6.70 0.88
C LEU A 23 5.90 6.41 0.39
N LYS A 24 5.97 5.80 -0.79
CA LYS A 24 7.18 5.68 -1.61
C LYS A 24 7.05 6.58 -2.83
N ARG A 25 8.08 6.63 -3.69
CA ARG A 25 8.08 7.50 -4.89
C ARG A 25 6.92 7.23 -5.85
N ASP A 26 6.26 6.08 -5.76
CA ASP A 26 5.07 5.73 -6.53
C ASP A 26 3.78 6.40 -6.04
N GLY A 27 3.78 7.01 -4.85
CA GLY A 27 2.59 7.63 -4.26
C GLY A 27 1.52 6.63 -3.80
N ASP A 28 1.86 5.34 -3.69
CA ASP A 28 0.89 4.29 -3.40
C ASP A 28 0.67 4.11 -1.88
N TYR A 29 -0.53 4.48 -1.41
CA TYR A 29 -0.94 4.31 -0.01
C TYR A 29 -1.24 2.85 0.37
N SER A 30 -1.47 1.95 -0.59
CA SER A 30 -2.01 0.62 -0.32
C SER A 30 -1.00 -0.32 0.36
N ARG A 31 0.26 0.08 0.48
CA ARG A 31 1.38 -0.82 0.84
C ARG A 31 1.74 -0.83 2.32
N ALA A 32 1.71 0.34 2.97
CA ALA A 32 2.26 0.47 4.32
C ALA A 32 1.39 1.29 5.28
N ALA A 33 0.47 2.13 4.79
CA ALA A 33 -0.40 2.91 5.67
C ALA A 33 -1.57 2.08 6.21
N ILE A 34 -2.05 1.11 5.43
CA ILE A 34 -3.18 0.24 5.78
C ILE A 34 -2.80 -1.20 5.44
N THR A 35 -2.64 -2.05 6.47
CA THR A 35 -2.21 -3.45 6.31
C THR A 35 -3.29 -4.40 6.78
N LEU A 36 -3.46 -5.54 6.10
CA LEU A 36 -4.35 -6.61 6.59
C LEU A 36 -3.83 -7.12 7.95
N ASN A 37 -4.72 -7.20 8.93
CA ASN A 37 -4.43 -7.61 10.31
C ASN A 37 -5.39 -8.71 10.79
N GLY A 38 -5.80 -9.59 9.87
CA GLY A 38 -6.60 -10.79 10.15
C GLY A 38 -8.03 -10.73 9.65
N THR A 39 -8.87 -11.62 10.19
CA THR A 39 -10.30 -11.74 9.84
C THR A 39 -11.16 -11.75 11.09
N THR A 40 -12.39 -11.26 10.99
CA THR A 40 -13.41 -11.39 12.05
C THR A 40 -13.82 -12.85 12.22
N GLN A 41 -14.58 -13.16 13.27
CA GLN A 41 -15.17 -14.50 13.45
C GLN A 41 -16.10 -14.91 12.29
N ALA A 42 -16.67 -13.93 11.59
CA ALA A 42 -17.51 -14.14 10.40
C ALA A 42 -16.69 -14.30 9.10
N GLY A 43 -15.35 -14.19 9.17
CA GLY A 43 -14.47 -14.29 8.01
C GLY A 43 -14.21 -12.98 7.26
N ASP A 44 -14.75 -11.85 7.73
CA ASP A 44 -14.52 -10.55 7.08
C ASP A 44 -13.10 -10.03 7.32
N PRO A 45 -12.45 -9.37 6.35
CA PRO A 45 -11.11 -8.85 6.52
C PRO A 45 -11.07 -7.67 7.51
N SER A 46 -10.05 -7.65 8.36
CA SER A 46 -9.72 -6.57 9.29
C SER A 46 -8.33 -6.02 8.95
N PHE A 47 -8.16 -4.72 9.05
CA PHE A 47 -6.93 -4.00 8.70
C PHE A 47 -6.43 -3.19 9.89
N THR A 48 -5.21 -2.66 9.77
CA THR A 48 -4.64 -1.75 10.75
C THR A 48 -3.99 -0.56 10.08
N ALA A 49 -4.21 0.62 10.65
CA ALA A 49 -3.57 1.87 10.28
C ALA A 49 -3.13 2.59 11.57
N GLN A 50 -1.83 2.78 11.77
CA GLN A 50 -1.27 3.42 12.98
C GLN A 50 -1.82 2.83 14.30
N GLY A 51 -1.98 1.52 14.36
CA GLY A 51 -2.53 0.82 15.54
C GLY A 51 -4.04 0.87 15.68
N TYR A 52 -4.76 1.63 14.85
CA TYR A 52 -6.21 1.58 14.77
C TYR A 52 -6.68 0.39 13.95
N THR A 53 -7.70 -0.31 14.44
CA THR A 53 -8.42 -1.30 13.64
C THR A 53 -9.26 -0.59 12.59
N VAL A 54 -9.07 -0.98 11.33
CA VAL A 54 -9.77 -0.42 10.17
C VAL A 54 -10.48 -1.56 9.46
N ARG A 55 -11.73 -1.37 9.03
CA ARG A 55 -12.52 -2.47 8.43
C ARG A 55 -13.42 -1.99 7.30
N PRO A 56 -13.83 -2.87 6.37
CA PRO A 56 -14.81 -2.55 5.34
C PRO A 56 -16.11 -1.97 5.91
N TYR A 57 -16.72 -1.05 5.16
CA TYR A 57 -17.98 -0.41 5.56
C TYR A 57 -19.17 -1.39 5.60
N TYR A 58 -19.17 -2.44 4.77
CA TYR A 58 -20.28 -3.38 4.65
C TYR A 58 -20.45 -4.33 5.84
N ILE A 59 -19.46 -4.41 6.74
CA ILE A 59 -19.52 -5.28 7.92
C ILE A 59 -20.60 -4.75 8.86
N SER A 60 -21.70 -5.50 8.94
CA SER A 60 -22.94 -5.13 9.64
C SER A 60 -22.95 -5.65 11.07
N ASP A 61 -22.14 -5.05 11.95
CA ASP A 61 -22.16 -5.32 13.39
C ASP A 61 -22.47 -4.06 14.21
N THR A 62 -22.55 -4.22 15.54
CA THR A 62 -22.93 -3.14 16.48
C THR A 62 -21.73 -2.38 17.05
N GLN A 63 -20.50 -2.67 16.62
CA GLN A 63 -19.34 -1.97 17.16
C GLN A 63 -19.37 -0.50 16.74
N PRO A 64 -19.06 0.43 17.66
CA PRO A 64 -18.95 1.84 17.29
C PRO A 64 -17.83 2.02 16.27
N VAL A 65 -18.08 2.88 15.29
CA VAL A 65 -17.15 3.18 14.19
C VAL A 65 -17.05 4.68 13.97
N SER A 66 -15.91 5.10 13.46
CA SER A 66 -15.61 6.48 13.06
C SER A 66 -15.24 6.49 11.59
N SER A 67 -16.10 7.10 10.77
CA SER A 67 -15.80 7.33 9.35
C SER A 67 -14.88 8.53 9.14
N TYR A 68 -14.86 9.45 10.09
CA TYR A 68 -14.09 10.69 10.00
C TYR A 68 -12.76 10.56 10.73
N PHE A 69 -11.69 11.00 10.07
CA PHE A 69 -10.36 11.15 10.64
C PHE A 69 -9.75 12.46 10.14
N ARG A 70 -8.74 12.93 10.86
CA ARG A 70 -7.92 14.08 10.50
C ARG A 70 -6.52 13.57 10.19
N ARG A 71 -6.01 13.86 8.99
CA ARG A 71 -4.59 13.64 8.72
C ARG A 71 -3.76 14.65 9.52
N VAL A 72 -2.75 14.16 10.25
CA VAL A 72 -1.86 14.99 11.05
C VAL A 72 -0.42 14.61 10.72
N GLU A 73 0.31 15.58 10.18
CA GLU A 73 1.71 15.47 9.78
C GLU A 73 2.43 16.68 10.37
N PRO A 74 2.92 16.60 11.62
CA PRO A 74 3.44 17.77 12.33
C PRO A 74 4.75 18.26 11.72
N THR A 75 5.58 17.34 11.23
CA THR A 75 6.88 17.60 10.60
C THR A 75 6.89 17.07 9.16
N ILE A 76 7.78 17.63 8.35
CA ILE A 76 8.04 17.12 7.00
C ILE A 76 8.82 15.82 7.14
N VAL A 77 8.29 14.75 6.56
CA VAL A 77 8.86 13.40 6.61
C VAL A 77 9.00 12.80 5.21
N PHE A 78 10.04 12.00 5.01
CA PHE A 78 10.30 11.25 3.79
C PHE A 78 10.60 9.79 4.15
N GLY A 79 9.58 8.92 4.07
CA GLY A 79 9.67 7.59 4.67
C GLY A 79 9.84 7.69 6.19
N SER A 80 10.83 7.00 6.76
CA SER A 80 11.15 7.10 8.18
C SER A 80 11.94 8.37 8.56
N ILE A 81 12.45 9.13 7.58
CA ILE A 81 13.32 10.29 7.83
C ILE A 81 12.48 11.51 8.20
N ASP A 82 12.58 11.93 9.45
CA ASP A 82 12.07 13.21 9.94
C ASP A 82 13.10 14.34 9.69
N THR A 83 12.63 15.44 9.13
CA THR A 83 13.43 16.65 8.90
C THR A 83 13.50 17.56 10.13
N GLY A 84 12.55 17.45 11.05
CA GLY A 84 12.32 18.39 12.15
C GLY A 84 11.69 19.72 11.75
N VAL A 85 11.48 19.96 10.44
CA VAL A 85 10.86 21.19 9.93
C VAL A 85 9.34 21.03 9.97
N PRO A 86 8.57 21.98 10.54
CA PRO A 86 7.11 21.90 10.58
C PRO A 86 6.50 21.83 9.17
N ASN A 87 5.55 20.92 8.97
CA ASN A 87 4.83 20.79 7.70
C ASN A 87 3.74 21.88 7.59
N ARG A 88 4.19 23.13 7.35
CA ARG A 88 3.32 24.31 7.33
C ARG A 88 2.40 24.32 6.11
N LYS A 89 1.26 25.00 6.26
CA LYS A 89 0.35 25.32 5.17
C LYS A 89 0.83 26.54 4.40
N ARG A 90 0.59 26.57 3.10
CA ARG A 90 0.70 27.78 2.26
C ARG A 90 -0.65 28.07 1.63
N ASN A 91 -1.11 29.30 1.79
CA ASN A 91 -2.43 29.73 1.37
C ASN A 91 -2.35 30.94 0.42
N ASP A 92 -2.04 30.66 -0.84
CA ASP A 92 -1.89 31.61 -1.94
C ASP A 92 -2.74 31.21 -3.15
N GLY A 93 -3.94 30.66 -2.90
CA GLY A 93 -4.86 30.14 -3.94
C GLY A 93 -4.61 28.67 -4.30
N LEU A 94 -3.99 27.92 -3.39
CA LEU A 94 -3.68 26.51 -3.57
C LEU A 94 -4.64 25.59 -2.82
N PRO A 95 -4.81 24.35 -3.30
CA PRO A 95 -4.39 23.87 -4.63
C PRO A 95 -5.28 24.52 -5.69
N ALA A 96 -4.75 24.71 -6.91
CA ALA A 96 -5.55 25.18 -8.04
C ALA A 96 -6.46 24.05 -8.54
N TYR A 97 -7.41 23.63 -7.70
CA TYR A 97 -8.45 22.70 -8.13
C TYR A 97 -9.32 23.44 -9.13
N ASP A 98 -9.45 22.87 -10.33
CA ASP A 98 -10.52 23.24 -11.23
C ASP A 98 -11.82 22.73 -10.58
N VAL A 99 -12.44 23.55 -9.73
CA VAL A 99 -13.73 23.19 -9.11
C VAL A 99 -14.79 23.51 -10.16
N PRO A 100 -15.32 22.52 -10.91
CA PRO A 100 -16.13 22.78 -12.10
C PRO A 100 -17.54 23.30 -11.75
N VAL A 101 -17.81 23.50 -10.47
CA VAL A 101 -19.13 23.84 -9.96
C VAL A 101 -19.22 25.36 -9.84
N THR A 102 -19.85 25.98 -10.83
CA THR A 102 -20.18 27.41 -10.81
C THR A 102 -20.91 27.75 -9.51
N GLY A 103 -20.36 28.71 -8.75
CA GLY A 103 -20.96 29.18 -7.49
C GLY A 103 -20.45 28.51 -6.22
N ILE A 104 -19.47 27.59 -6.29
CA ILE A 104 -18.77 27.10 -5.11
C ILE A 104 -17.50 27.94 -4.90
N PRO A 105 -17.42 28.73 -3.81
CA PRO A 105 -16.20 29.46 -3.46
C PRO A 105 -15.04 28.48 -3.27
N SER A 106 -13.86 28.85 -3.79
CA SER A 106 -12.61 28.15 -3.52
C SER A 106 -12.48 27.90 -2.01
N PRO A 107 -12.03 26.70 -1.58
CA PRO A 107 -11.83 26.41 -0.16
C PRO A 107 -10.97 27.53 0.44
N GLY A 108 -11.46 28.16 1.51
CA GLY A 108 -11.08 29.49 1.99
C GLY A 108 -9.59 29.74 2.25
N SER A 109 -9.20 30.03 3.50
CA SER A 109 -7.80 30.37 3.83
C SER A 109 -6.96 29.18 4.32
N ASP A 110 -7.41 27.95 4.04
CA ASP A 110 -6.85 26.72 4.59
C ASP A 110 -6.12 25.91 3.52
N GLY A 111 -5.15 26.56 2.85
CA GLY A 111 -4.35 25.96 1.78
C GLY A 111 -3.55 24.70 2.21
N PRO A 112 -3.00 23.98 1.23
CA PRO A 112 -2.35 22.69 1.44
C PRO A 112 -1.05 22.85 2.24
N THR A 113 -0.65 21.77 2.91
CA THR A 113 0.67 21.67 3.53
C THR A 113 1.77 21.47 2.49
N PHE A 114 3.03 21.65 2.89
CA PHE A 114 4.18 21.36 2.05
C PHE A 114 4.16 19.94 1.47
N LEU A 115 3.90 18.93 2.32
CA LEU A 115 3.84 17.54 1.90
C LEU A 115 2.68 17.26 0.94
N ASP A 116 1.54 17.95 1.09
CA ASP A 116 0.42 17.83 0.15
C ASP A 116 0.84 18.22 -1.26
N LEU A 117 1.54 19.34 -1.40
CA LEU A 117 2.01 19.86 -2.69
C LEU A 117 3.14 19.03 -3.30
N VAL A 118 3.96 18.38 -2.49
CA VAL A 118 4.98 17.44 -2.99
C VAL A 118 4.29 16.18 -3.50
N TRP A 119 3.45 15.54 -2.69
CA TRP A 119 2.86 14.24 -3.03
C TRP A 119 1.76 14.31 -4.08
N ASP A 120 1.15 15.47 -4.31
CA ASP A 120 0.28 15.73 -5.47
C ASP A 120 1.00 15.55 -6.82
N LYS A 121 2.34 15.65 -6.83
CA LYS A 121 3.17 15.44 -8.03
C LYS A 121 3.59 13.97 -8.24
N ALA A 122 3.21 13.06 -7.33
CA ALA A 122 3.51 11.64 -7.50
C ALA A 122 2.63 11.03 -8.62
N PRO A 123 3.09 9.97 -9.31
CA PRO A 123 4.34 9.23 -9.08
C PRO A 123 5.58 9.94 -9.64
N PHE A 124 6.74 9.73 -8.99
CA PHE A 124 8.04 10.24 -9.43
C PHE A 124 8.83 9.16 -10.19
N ALA A 125 9.22 9.46 -11.43
CA ALA A 125 9.94 8.52 -12.29
C ALA A 125 11.25 7.99 -11.67
N ASN A 126 12.01 8.85 -10.98
CA ASN A 126 13.26 8.48 -10.30
C ASN A 126 13.46 9.33 -9.03
N HIS A 127 14.49 9.03 -8.24
CA HIS A 127 14.80 9.79 -7.01
C HIS A 127 15.17 11.25 -7.31
N GLY A 128 15.85 11.53 -8.42
CA GLY A 128 16.17 12.89 -8.84
C GLY A 128 14.92 13.73 -9.12
N ALA A 129 13.91 13.16 -9.76
CA ALA A 129 12.62 13.82 -10.00
C ALA A 129 11.89 14.15 -8.69
N PHE A 130 11.93 13.26 -7.71
CA PHE A 130 11.42 13.52 -6.36
C PHE A 130 12.15 14.67 -5.69
N VAL A 131 13.49 14.65 -5.66
CA VAL A 131 14.30 15.71 -5.05
C VAL A 131 14.04 17.05 -5.74
N ALA A 132 13.95 17.07 -7.07
CA ALA A 132 13.62 18.29 -7.82
C ALA A 132 12.24 18.85 -7.45
N ALA A 133 11.23 17.99 -7.27
CA ALA A 133 9.90 18.40 -6.82
C ALA A 133 9.92 18.99 -5.40
N VAL A 134 10.66 18.37 -4.48
CA VAL A 134 10.87 18.89 -3.12
C VAL A 134 11.56 20.25 -3.17
N THR A 135 12.66 20.38 -3.92
CA THR A 135 13.41 21.63 -4.06
C THR A 135 12.52 22.76 -4.59
N GLY A 136 11.81 22.53 -5.71
CA GLY A 136 10.94 23.55 -6.29
C GLY A 136 9.78 23.95 -5.38
N THR A 137 9.18 23.00 -4.66
CA THR A 137 8.14 23.33 -3.66
C THR A 137 8.75 24.13 -2.49
N ALA A 138 9.94 23.78 -2.02
CA ALA A 138 10.57 24.44 -0.87
C ALA A 138 11.04 25.86 -1.21
N GLU A 139 11.56 26.08 -2.42
CA GLU A 139 11.86 27.41 -2.95
C GLU A 139 10.62 28.29 -3.00
N ALA A 140 9.49 27.75 -3.45
CA ALA A 140 8.24 28.48 -3.50
C ALA A 140 7.67 28.79 -2.09
N PHE A 141 7.97 27.96 -1.08
CA PHE A 141 7.62 28.25 0.33
C PHE A 141 8.52 29.34 0.94
N VAL A 142 9.81 29.37 0.55
CA VAL A 142 10.71 30.47 0.95
C VAL A 142 10.29 31.78 0.29
N ALA A 143 9.95 31.77 -1.00
CA ALA A 143 9.48 32.96 -1.71
C ALA A 143 8.20 33.55 -1.09
N ALA A 144 7.32 32.68 -0.57
CA ALA A 144 6.11 33.08 0.15
C ALA A 144 6.35 33.46 1.63
N GLY A 145 7.60 33.41 2.11
CA GLY A 145 7.95 33.72 3.50
C GLY A 145 7.48 32.67 4.53
N VAL A 146 7.04 31.50 4.08
CA VAL A 146 6.55 30.41 4.95
C VAL A 146 7.72 29.62 5.55
N PHE A 147 8.79 29.44 4.78
CA PHE A 147 10.04 28.82 5.22
C PHE A 147 11.20 29.81 5.18
N SER A 148 12.16 29.61 6.07
CA SER A 148 13.49 30.20 5.96
C SER A 148 14.36 29.45 4.95
N ALA A 149 15.44 30.09 4.48
CA ALA A 149 16.44 29.43 3.63
C ALA A 149 17.07 28.22 4.32
N ALA A 150 17.32 28.30 5.63
CA ALA A 150 17.89 27.19 6.40
C ALA A 150 16.94 25.98 6.48
N GLU A 151 15.64 26.22 6.70
CA GLU A 151 14.64 25.13 6.67
C GLU A 151 14.56 24.47 5.29
N LYS A 152 14.59 25.27 4.21
CA LYS A 152 14.66 24.74 2.84
C LYS A 152 15.87 23.84 2.65
N ASP A 153 17.05 24.28 3.07
CA ASP A 153 18.29 23.51 2.91
C ASP A 153 18.24 22.19 3.69
N VAL A 154 17.67 22.19 4.91
CA VAL A 154 17.44 20.95 5.69
C VAL A 154 16.49 20.01 4.96
N VAL A 155 15.34 20.50 4.49
CA VAL A 155 14.33 19.68 3.79
C VAL A 155 14.92 19.05 2.52
N VAL A 156 15.62 19.84 1.70
CA VAL A 156 16.24 19.36 0.46
C VAL A 156 17.35 18.34 0.74
N ALA A 157 18.21 18.57 1.73
CA ALA A 157 19.27 17.64 2.10
C ALA A 157 18.71 16.29 2.58
N ARG A 158 17.63 16.32 3.39
CA ARG A 158 16.97 15.10 3.88
C ARG A 158 16.24 14.36 2.75
N ALA A 159 15.61 15.06 1.82
CA ALA A 159 15.03 14.45 0.63
C ALA A 159 16.10 13.77 -0.24
N ALA A 160 17.24 14.41 -0.44
CA ALA A 160 18.36 13.84 -1.19
C ALA A 160 18.85 12.53 -0.55
N GLY A 161 18.95 12.48 0.79
CA GLY A 161 19.33 11.29 1.54
C GLY A 161 18.27 10.19 1.63
N ALA A 162 17.03 10.42 1.19
CA ALA A 162 15.91 9.49 1.36
C ALA A 162 15.75 8.44 0.24
N ALA A 163 16.77 8.25 -0.62
CA ALA A 163 16.67 7.38 -1.80
C ALA A 163 16.21 5.96 -1.49
N GLN A 164 16.81 5.35 -0.46
CA GLN A 164 16.47 4.01 -0.02
C GLN A 164 15.10 3.97 0.67
N GLU A 165 14.82 4.95 1.52
CA GLU A 165 13.54 5.05 2.24
C GLU A 165 12.35 5.20 1.28
N LEU A 166 12.52 5.90 0.17
CA LEU A 166 11.45 6.17 -0.79
C LEU A 166 11.46 5.24 -2.00
N ALA A 167 12.38 4.27 -2.05
CA ALA A 167 12.37 3.26 -3.11
C ALA A 167 11.04 2.49 -3.03
N PRO A 168 10.23 2.48 -4.12
CA PRO A 168 9.06 1.64 -4.15
C PRO A 168 9.52 0.17 -4.08
N PRO A 169 8.79 -0.71 -3.36
CA PRO A 169 9.10 -2.13 -3.43
C PRO A 169 9.00 -2.58 -4.89
N VAL A 170 9.96 -3.40 -5.29
CA VAL A 170 9.94 -4.03 -6.60
C VAL A 170 8.73 -4.94 -6.67
N THR A 171 7.95 -4.79 -7.72
CA THR A 171 6.83 -5.67 -8.05
C THR A 171 7.10 -6.32 -9.40
N TRP A 172 6.80 -7.60 -9.51
CA TRP A 172 6.79 -8.37 -10.75
C TRP A 172 5.36 -8.50 -11.29
N ALA A 173 5.20 -8.42 -12.61
CA ALA A 173 3.91 -8.64 -13.24
C ALA A 173 3.58 -10.15 -13.28
N VAL A 174 2.59 -10.55 -12.49
CA VAL A 174 2.11 -11.94 -12.43
C VAL A 174 0.59 -11.99 -12.31
N ASP A 175 -0.02 -13.03 -12.89
CA ASP A 175 -1.42 -13.39 -12.67
C ASP A 175 -1.47 -14.66 -11.80
N ILE A 176 -2.16 -14.60 -10.66
CA ILE A 176 -2.16 -15.62 -9.63
C ILE A 176 -3.58 -16.14 -9.43
N GLN A 177 -3.75 -17.46 -9.54
CA GLN A 177 -5.00 -18.14 -9.27
C GLN A 177 -4.76 -19.27 -8.27
N ALA A 178 -5.56 -19.28 -7.21
CA ALA A 178 -5.58 -20.35 -6.21
C ALA A 178 -7.00 -20.89 -6.08
N ARG A 179 -7.15 -22.22 -6.05
CA ARG A 179 -8.45 -22.86 -5.83
C ARG A 179 -8.33 -24.18 -5.09
N ALA A 180 -9.29 -24.47 -4.22
CA ALA A 180 -9.53 -25.82 -3.74
C ALA A 180 -10.25 -26.64 -4.82
N GLN A 181 -9.85 -27.89 -5.01
CA GLN A 181 -10.53 -28.83 -5.88
C GLN A 181 -10.36 -30.26 -5.38
N CYS A 182 -11.27 -31.15 -5.78
CA CYS A 182 -11.20 -32.56 -5.43
C CYS A 182 -10.65 -33.42 -6.54
N VAL A 183 -9.81 -34.37 -6.16
CA VAL A 183 -9.32 -35.43 -7.05
C VAL A 183 -9.49 -36.75 -6.31
N GLY A 184 -10.50 -37.53 -6.72
CA GLY A 184 -10.96 -38.69 -5.98
C GLY A 184 -11.49 -38.29 -4.60
N THR A 185 -11.02 -38.95 -3.55
CA THR A 185 -11.43 -38.70 -2.15
C THR A 185 -10.58 -37.65 -1.44
N SER A 186 -9.58 -37.07 -2.12
CA SER A 186 -8.65 -36.10 -1.51
C SER A 186 -8.88 -34.71 -2.08
N ALA A 187 -8.95 -33.73 -1.18
CA ALA A 187 -8.94 -32.31 -1.50
C ALA A 187 -7.51 -31.84 -1.81
N TYR A 188 -7.39 -30.96 -2.80
CA TYR A 188 -6.16 -30.36 -3.27
C TYR A 188 -6.31 -28.85 -3.31
N VAL A 189 -5.23 -28.12 -3.01
CA VAL A 189 -5.12 -26.70 -3.33
C VAL A 189 -4.22 -26.56 -4.55
N SER A 190 -4.75 -25.97 -5.62
CA SER A 190 -4.03 -25.78 -6.87
C SER A 190 -3.71 -24.32 -7.07
N VAL A 191 -2.45 -24.05 -7.37
CA VAL A 191 -1.91 -22.70 -7.55
C VAL A 191 -1.33 -22.60 -8.95
N ASN A 192 -1.79 -21.61 -9.70
CA ASN A 192 -1.25 -21.22 -11.00
C ASN A 192 -0.73 -19.78 -10.90
N VAL A 193 0.52 -19.58 -11.30
CA VAL A 193 1.15 -18.27 -11.37
C VAL A 193 1.69 -18.07 -12.77
N ARG A 194 1.04 -17.21 -13.55
CA ARG A 194 1.50 -16.82 -14.88
C ARG A 194 2.45 -15.65 -14.77
N ASN A 195 3.65 -15.79 -15.34
CA ASN A 195 4.55 -14.66 -15.54
C ASN A 195 4.02 -13.78 -16.67
N THR A 196 3.56 -12.57 -16.35
CA THR A 196 3.15 -11.55 -17.32
C THR A 196 4.18 -10.42 -17.44
N ASP A 197 5.31 -10.56 -16.77
CA ASP A 197 6.48 -9.71 -16.88
C ASP A 197 7.28 -10.03 -18.14
N GLU A 198 8.25 -9.17 -18.45
CA GLU A 198 9.11 -9.27 -19.64
C GLU A 198 10.40 -10.04 -19.37
N VAL A 199 10.70 -10.35 -18.09
CA VAL A 199 11.89 -11.10 -17.68
C VAL A 199 11.54 -12.49 -17.13
N PRO A 200 12.45 -13.48 -17.20
CA PRO A 200 12.27 -14.76 -16.52
C PRO A 200 12.19 -14.59 -15.00
N LEU A 201 11.27 -15.30 -14.36
CA LEU A 201 11.04 -15.23 -12.91
C LEU A 201 11.23 -16.59 -12.24
N THR A 202 11.75 -16.60 -11.02
CA THR A 202 11.67 -17.77 -10.13
C THR A 202 10.46 -17.61 -9.22
N VAL A 203 9.59 -18.62 -9.18
CA VAL A 203 8.33 -18.58 -8.45
C VAL A 203 8.31 -19.66 -7.37
N GLU A 204 8.21 -19.27 -6.10
CA GLU A 204 7.96 -20.15 -4.96
C GLU A 204 6.48 -20.10 -4.59
N LEU A 205 5.79 -21.24 -4.68
CA LEU A 205 4.40 -21.44 -4.30
C LEU A 205 4.38 -22.02 -2.89
N VAL A 206 3.72 -21.36 -1.93
CA VAL A 206 3.64 -21.79 -0.53
C VAL A 206 2.19 -21.92 -0.10
N THR A 207 1.84 -23.09 0.44
CA THR A 207 0.51 -23.39 1.01
C THR A 207 0.68 -24.06 2.38
N PRO A 208 -0.38 -24.14 3.20
CA PRO A 208 -0.35 -24.95 4.43
C PRO A 208 -0.08 -26.45 4.18
N TYR A 209 -0.21 -26.91 2.93
CA TYR A 209 -0.09 -28.32 2.54
C TYR A 209 1.23 -28.64 1.82
N GLY A 210 2.13 -27.66 1.69
CA GLY A 210 3.45 -27.82 1.09
C GLY A 210 3.88 -26.60 0.28
N SER A 211 5.13 -26.64 -0.18
CA SER A 211 5.71 -25.61 -1.04
C SER A 211 6.40 -26.20 -2.27
N ARG A 212 6.52 -25.40 -3.33
CA ARG A 212 7.22 -25.75 -4.57
C ARG A 212 7.83 -24.52 -5.23
N THR A 213 9.12 -24.60 -5.56
CA THR A 213 9.82 -23.58 -6.36
C THR A 213 9.95 -24.01 -7.82
N VAL A 214 9.58 -23.13 -8.74
CA VAL A 214 9.80 -23.26 -10.18
C VAL A 214 10.72 -22.13 -10.63
N SER A 215 11.95 -22.46 -11.01
CA SER A 215 12.94 -21.49 -11.49
C SER A 215 12.76 -21.20 -12.98
N GLY A 216 13.12 -19.98 -13.39
CA GLY A 216 13.22 -19.61 -14.81
C GLY A 216 11.90 -19.68 -15.58
N VAL A 217 10.78 -19.34 -14.95
CA VAL A 217 9.47 -19.20 -15.61
C VAL A 217 9.58 -18.06 -16.62
N ALA A 218 9.69 -18.41 -17.90
CA ALA A 218 9.80 -17.44 -18.98
C ALA A 218 8.54 -16.55 -19.10
N PRO A 219 8.65 -15.33 -19.68
CA PRO A 219 7.51 -14.49 -20.00
C PRO A 219 6.38 -15.25 -20.71
N GLY A 220 5.14 -15.05 -20.23
CA GLY A 220 3.94 -15.72 -20.73
C GLY A 220 3.78 -17.19 -20.33
N LYS A 221 4.75 -17.80 -19.63
CA LYS A 221 4.64 -19.15 -19.06
C LYS A 221 4.15 -19.11 -17.62
N ALA A 222 3.84 -20.28 -17.07
CA ALA A 222 3.29 -20.39 -15.73
C ALA A 222 4.04 -21.42 -14.86
N ALA A 223 4.17 -21.10 -13.58
CA ALA A 223 4.42 -22.08 -12.54
C ALA A 223 3.08 -22.64 -12.08
N TYR A 224 3.01 -23.97 -11.93
CA TYR A 224 1.80 -24.65 -11.48
C TYR A 224 2.15 -25.75 -10.49
N GLN A 225 1.38 -25.85 -9.41
CA GLN A 225 1.43 -26.99 -8.49
C GLN A 225 0.06 -27.25 -7.89
N SER A 226 -0.31 -28.53 -7.81
CA SER A 226 -1.44 -29.01 -7.02
C SER A 226 -0.93 -29.68 -5.75
N PHE A 227 -1.29 -29.16 -4.59
CA PHE A 227 -0.87 -29.64 -3.28
C PHE A 227 -1.97 -30.51 -2.68
N ASN A 228 -1.68 -31.79 -2.44
CA ASN A 228 -2.62 -32.71 -1.79
C ASN A 228 -2.73 -32.34 -0.30
N ALA A 229 -3.92 -31.99 0.18
CA ALA A 229 -4.16 -31.64 1.58
C ALA A 229 -4.16 -32.86 2.52
N ARG A 230 -4.16 -34.07 1.96
CA ARG A 230 -4.25 -35.38 2.63
C ARG A 230 -5.50 -35.50 3.51
N ARG A 231 -6.58 -34.84 3.09
CA ARG A 231 -7.88 -34.75 3.75
C ARG A 231 -8.97 -34.67 2.69
N ALA A 232 -10.20 -35.06 3.02
CA ALA A 232 -11.35 -34.96 2.12
C ALA A 232 -11.88 -33.52 1.98
N THR A 233 -11.50 -32.63 2.90
CA THR A 233 -11.93 -31.23 2.92
C THR A 233 -10.76 -30.30 3.27
N VAL A 234 -10.84 -29.06 2.78
CA VAL A 234 -9.96 -27.95 3.13
C VAL A 234 -10.80 -26.72 3.50
N PRO A 235 -10.47 -26.00 4.58
CA PRO A 235 -11.06 -24.70 4.86
C PRO A 235 -10.58 -23.68 3.82
N ALA A 236 -11.30 -22.56 3.68
CA ALA A 236 -10.81 -21.41 2.95
C ALA A 236 -9.48 -20.93 3.56
N GLY A 237 -8.59 -20.39 2.73
CA GLY A 237 -7.29 -19.95 3.18
C GLY A 237 -6.58 -19.11 2.14
N THR A 238 -5.30 -18.86 2.39
CA THR A 238 -4.44 -18.03 1.53
C THR A 238 -3.22 -18.83 1.10
N VAL A 239 -2.84 -18.69 -0.17
CA VAL A 239 -1.52 -19.12 -0.65
C VAL A 239 -0.60 -17.92 -0.72
N THR A 240 0.67 -18.12 -0.36
CA THR A 240 1.72 -17.12 -0.49
C THR A 240 2.59 -17.48 -1.68
N VAL A 241 2.78 -16.53 -2.59
CA VAL A 241 3.62 -16.65 -3.78
C VAL A 241 4.79 -15.70 -3.63
N LYS A 242 6.02 -16.22 -3.64
CA LYS A 242 7.23 -15.40 -3.70
C LYS A 242 7.79 -15.44 -5.11
N VAL A 243 8.00 -14.28 -5.69
CA VAL A 243 8.46 -14.12 -7.07
C VAL A 243 9.79 -13.39 -7.04
N THR A 244 10.83 -14.04 -7.55
CA THR A 244 12.19 -13.50 -7.62
C THR A 244 12.56 -13.24 -9.07
N GLY A 245 12.84 -11.98 -9.40
CA GLY A 245 13.46 -11.56 -10.66
C GLY A 245 14.80 -10.88 -10.37
N THR A 246 15.40 -10.29 -11.40
CA THR A 246 16.70 -9.59 -11.30
C THR A 246 16.52 -8.11 -11.67
N VAL A 247 17.00 -7.22 -10.81
CA VAL A 247 17.09 -5.77 -11.07
C VAL A 247 18.56 -5.37 -10.96
N ASP A 248 19.12 -4.80 -12.01
CA ASP A 248 20.54 -4.39 -12.07
C ASP A 248 21.52 -5.49 -11.63
N GLY A 249 21.28 -6.73 -12.06
CA GLY A 249 22.10 -7.90 -11.71
C GLY A 249 21.89 -8.44 -10.29
N THR A 250 21.03 -7.82 -9.49
CA THR A 250 20.70 -8.24 -8.12
C THR A 250 19.36 -8.96 -8.09
N ALA A 251 19.30 -10.12 -7.43
CA ALA A 251 18.04 -10.83 -7.23
C ALA A 251 17.13 -10.08 -6.25
N VAL A 252 15.89 -9.81 -6.65
CA VAL A 252 14.89 -9.14 -5.82
C VAL A 252 13.61 -9.96 -5.77
N THR A 253 13.13 -10.20 -4.55
CA THR A 253 11.93 -11.01 -4.29
C THR A 253 10.76 -10.13 -3.87
N ALA A 254 9.62 -10.29 -4.53
CA ALA A 254 8.33 -9.74 -4.14
C ALA A 254 7.40 -10.87 -3.64
N GLN A 255 6.51 -10.56 -2.71
CA GLN A 255 5.54 -11.50 -2.16
C GLN A 255 4.11 -11.08 -2.53
N TYR A 256 3.29 -12.06 -2.87
CA TYR A 256 1.88 -11.92 -3.19
C TYR A 256 1.08 -12.96 -2.42
N ASP A 257 -0.14 -12.60 -2.07
CA ASP A 257 -1.08 -13.50 -1.43
C ASP A 257 -2.34 -13.64 -2.30
N ALA A 258 -2.82 -14.87 -2.46
CA ALA A 258 -4.06 -15.15 -3.19
C ALA A 258 -4.98 -16.06 -2.36
N PRO A 259 -6.26 -15.68 -2.16
CA PRO A 259 -7.20 -16.51 -1.42
C PRO A 259 -7.63 -17.73 -2.23
N TYR A 260 -8.00 -18.79 -1.54
CA TYR A 260 -8.75 -19.92 -2.10
C TYR A 260 -9.94 -20.24 -1.19
N GLU A 261 -11.07 -20.57 -1.81
CA GLU A 261 -12.29 -20.92 -1.10
C GLU A 261 -12.20 -22.31 -0.43
N ALA A 262 -13.06 -22.52 0.58
CA ALA A 262 -13.21 -23.85 1.17
C ALA A 262 -13.68 -24.86 0.12
N GLY A 263 -13.20 -26.09 0.22
CA GLY A 263 -13.54 -27.15 -0.73
C GLY A 263 -13.65 -28.51 -0.04
N GLY A 264 -14.54 -29.36 -0.56
CA GLY A 264 -14.76 -30.68 -0.01
C GLY A 264 -15.12 -31.69 -1.10
N CYS A 265 -14.71 -32.93 -0.89
CA CYS A 265 -15.02 -34.02 -1.80
C CYS A 265 -16.32 -34.66 -1.36
N ALA A 266 -17.25 -34.85 -2.30
CA ALA A 266 -18.48 -35.58 -2.01
C ALA A 266 -18.12 -36.98 -1.51
N THR A 267 -18.77 -37.42 -0.44
CA THR A 267 -18.78 -38.83 -0.06
C THR A 267 -19.48 -39.61 -1.16
N ALA A 268 -18.77 -40.56 -1.77
CA ALA A 268 -19.36 -41.55 -2.67
C ALA A 268 -20.34 -42.45 -1.93
#